data_AF-A0A936FQ18-F1
#
_entry.id   AF-A0A936FQ18-F1
#
_cell.length_a   1.000
_cell.length_b   1.000
_cell.length_c   1.000
_cell.angle_alpha   90.00
_cell.angle_beta   90.00
_cell.angle_gamma   90.00
#
_symmetry.space_group_name_H-M   'P 1'
#
loop_
_entity.id
_entity.type
_entity.pdbx_description
1 polymer ?
#
loop_
_entity_poly.entity_id
_entity_poly.type
_entity_poly.pdbx_seq_one_letter_code
_entity_poly.pdbx_strand_id
1 'polypeptide(L)'
;MDVQTAFDLLAAWGSWSHYVSVGPVVRDKCGSLEHRYEAPAGSVMDEDRRPRPVYVNDELGMRIEKAVVSLGLPHRALVIAVFVKMVPLELAGRRVGAVNPRHVMEQALQQVADRLAGLPDQRRTGDRGVGRVRIAPAP
;
A
#
# COMPACT_ATOMS: atom_id res chain seq x y z
N MET A 1 3.41 3.42 16.56
CA MET A 1 2.61 3.94 15.44
C MET A 1 1.21 3.41 15.63
N ASP A 2 0.16 4.15 15.31
CA ASP A 2 -1.21 3.62 15.41
C ASP A 2 -1.57 2.74 14.19
N VAL A 3 -2.61 1.93 14.35
CA VAL A 3 -3.08 0.96 13.33
C VAL A 3 -3.54 1.64 12.04
N GLN A 4 -4.13 2.84 12.11
CA GLN A 4 -4.58 3.59 10.93
C GLN A 4 -3.38 4.06 10.11
N THR A 5 -2.34 4.60 10.76
CA THR A 5 -1.10 4.97 10.07
C THR A 5 -0.45 3.75 9.39
N ALA A 6 -0.45 2.57 10.03
CA ALA A 6 0.06 1.35 9.40
C ALA A 6 -0.78 0.91 8.18
N PHE A 7 -2.11 1.02 8.26
CA PHE A 7 -3.01 0.78 7.12
C PHE A 7 -2.66 1.71 5.96
N ASP A 8 -2.56 3.01 6.23
CA ASP A 8 -2.25 4.01 5.22
C ASP A 8 -0.89 3.78 4.55
N LEU A 9 0.12 3.40 5.35
CA LEU A 9 1.44 3.07 4.85
C LEU A 9 1.44 1.81 3.99
N LEU A 10 0.65 0.79 4.33
CA LEU A 10 0.48 -0.40 3.50
C LEU A 10 -0.26 -0.10 2.20
N ALA A 11 -1.23 0.82 2.19
CA ALA A 11 -1.89 1.28 0.97
C ALA A 11 -0.91 2.02 0.04
N ALA A 12 -0.11 2.92 0.59
CA ALA A 12 0.93 3.63 -0.16
C ALA A 12 2.05 2.67 -0.63
N TRP A 13 2.44 1.70 0.20
CA TRP A 13 3.40 0.65 -0.18
C TRP A 13 2.84 -0.27 -1.25
N GLY A 14 1.55 -0.64 -1.19
CA GLY A 14 0.89 -1.44 -2.21
C GLY A 14 0.97 -0.81 -3.60
N SER A 15 0.71 0.50 -3.66
CA SER A 15 0.92 1.31 -4.85
C SER A 15 2.39 1.28 -5.29
N TRP A 16 3.34 1.57 -4.39
CA TRP A 16 4.78 1.51 -4.67
C TRP A 16 5.23 0.15 -5.20
N SER A 17 4.83 -0.95 -4.57
CA SER A 17 5.18 -2.32 -4.98
C SER A 17 4.60 -2.66 -6.34
N HIS A 18 3.38 -2.23 -6.65
CA HIS A 18 2.81 -2.38 -7.99
C HIS A 18 3.65 -1.60 -9.02
N TYR A 19 4.03 -0.36 -8.72
CA TYR A 19 4.88 0.48 -9.58
C TYR A 19 6.29 -0.09 -9.77
N VAL A 20 6.95 -0.57 -8.72
CA VAL A 20 8.31 -1.14 -8.79
C VAL A 20 8.32 -2.51 -9.45
N SER A 21 7.24 -3.30 -9.29
CA SER A 21 7.12 -4.62 -9.93
C SER A 21 6.76 -4.54 -11.42
N VAL A 22 5.96 -3.53 -11.82
CA VAL A 22 5.50 -3.35 -13.22
C VAL A 22 6.39 -2.37 -14.00
N GLY A 23 7.02 -1.41 -13.32
CA GLY A 23 7.82 -0.33 -13.92
C GLY A 23 8.99 -0.78 -14.80
N PRO A 24 9.74 -1.85 -14.48
CA PRO A 24 10.81 -2.36 -15.34
C PRO A 24 10.29 -3.02 -16.63
N VAL A 25 9.10 -3.63 -16.60
CA VAL A 25 8.57 -4.42 -17.73
C VAL A 25 7.94 -3.53 -18.80
N VAL A 26 7.36 -2.38 -18.41
CA VAL A 26 6.68 -1.46 -19.34
C VAL A 26 7.63 -0.41 -19.94
N ARG A 27 8.69 -0.01 -19.22
CA ARG A 27 9.69 0.94 -19.74
C ARG A 27 10.43 0.42 -20.98
N ASP A 28 10.55 -0.90 -21.12
CA ASP A 28 11.31 -1.51 -22.21
C ASP A 28 10.46 -1.82 -23.45
N LYS A 29 9.13 -1.70 -23.38
CA LYS A 29 8.25 -2.11 -24.49
C LYS A 29 7.26 -1.07 -25.02
N CYS A 30 6.91 -0.02 -24.28
CA CYS A 30 5.89 0.93 -24.75
C CYS A 30 6.22 2.37 -24.34
N GLY A 31 6.93 3.09 -25.21
CA GLY A 31 7.22 4.53 -25.07
C GLY A 31 6.01 5.47 -25.15
N SER A 32 4.77 4.98 -25.07
CA SER A 32 3.56 5.80 -24.99
C SER A 32 2.36 4.92 -24.66
N LEU A 33 2.00 4.78 -23.40
CA LEU A 33 0.67 4.30 -23.04
C LEU A 33 0.27 4.99 -21.74
N GLU A 34 -0.42 6.12 -21.90
CA GLU A 34 -1.25 6.73 -20.87
C GLU A 34 -2.40 5.77 -20.55
N HIS A 35 -2.12 4.72 -19.78
CA HIS A 35 -3.18 3.98 -19.14
C HIS A 35 -3.84 4.92 -18.12
N ARG A 36 -5.15 5.14 -18.28
CA ARG A 36 -5.99 5.72 -17.24
C ARG A 36 -5.91 4.78 -16.03
N TYR A 37 -5.08 5.15 -15.08
CA TYR A 37 -4.89 4.44 -13.82
C TYR A 37 -6.23 4.39 -13.09
N GLU A 38 -6.80 3.20 -12.91
CA GLU A 38 -7.75 2.98 -11.83
C GLU A 38 -6.97 3.13 -10.53
N ALA A 39 -7.32 4.17 -9.78
CA ALA A 39 -6.52 4.63 -8.68
C ALA A 39 -6.41 3.53 -7.61
N PRO A 40 -5.19 3.15 -7.20
CA PRO A 40 -5.04 2.18 -6.12
C PRO A 40 -5.66 2.73 -4.83
N ALA A 41 -6.14 1.84 -3.97
CA ALA A 41 -6.44 2.10 -2.57
C ALA A 41 -5.29 2.91 -1.95
N GLY A 42 -5.60 4.12 -1.49
CA GLY A 42 -4.59 5.14 -1.15
C GLY A 42 -4.35 6.16 -2.26
N SER A 43 -5.42 6.65 -2.89
CA SER A 43 -5.34 7.83 -3.75
C SER A 43 -5.78 9.08 -3.02
N VAL A 44 -5.08 10.17 -3.28
CA VAL A 44 -5.51 11.52 -2.90
C VAL A 44 -6.05 12.22 -4.14
N MET A 45 -7.07 13.03 -3.96
CA MET A 45 -7.55 13.90 -5.04
C MET A 45 -6.59 15.08 -5.16
N ASP A 46 -6.06 15.34 -6.36
CA ASP A 46 -5.35 16.59 -6.62
C ASP A 46 -6.32 17.77 -6.76
N GLU A 47 -5.77 18.98 -6.96
CA GLU A 47 -6.54 20.21 -7.12
C GLU A 47 -7.52 20.15 -8.31
N ASP A 48 -7.21 19.33 -9.31
CA ASP A 48 -8.04 19.06 -10.50
C ASP A 48 -9.06 17.93 -10.28
N ARG A 49 -9.22 17.45 -9.04
CA ARG A 49 -10.06 16.29 -8.68
C ARG A 49 -9.68 15.02 -9.44
N ARG A 50 -8.43 14.86 -9.83
CA ARG A 50 -7.91 13.62 -10.39
C ARG A 50 -7.34 12.78 -9.25
N PRO A 51 -7.69 11.50 -9.15
CA PRO A 51 -7.11 10.64 -8.15
C PRO A 51 -5.63 10.41 -8.50
N ARG A 52 -4.74 10.74 -7.55
CA ARG A 52 -3.30 10.53 -7.66
C ARG A 52 -2.88 9.41 -6.71
N PRO A 53 -2.04 8.46 -7.17
CA PRO A 53 -1.52 7.43 -6.30
C PRO A 53 -0.64 8.06 -5.22
N VAL A 54 -0.84 7.65 -3.97
CA VAL A 54 0.11 7.89 -2.89
C VAL A 54 1.09 6.74 -2.88
N TYR A 55 2.38 7.06 -2.78
CA TYR A 55 3.42 6.05 -2.59
C TYR A 55 4.39 6.50 -1.50
N VAL A 56 5.16 5.55 -1.00
CA VAL A 56 6.28 5.79 -0.08
C VAL A 56 7.57 5.97 -0.87
N ASN A 57 8.57 6.64 -0.30
CA ASN A 57 9.92 6.63 -0.89
C ASN A 57 10.54 5.23 -0.81
N ASP A 58 11.59 4.96 -1.60
CA ASP A 58 12.16 3.61 -1.72
C ASP A 58 12.69 3.06 -0.39
N GLU A 59 13.30 3.92 0.44
CA GLU A 59 13.80 3.50 1.76
C GLU A 59 12.68 3.04 2.68
N LEU A 60 11.59 3.82 2.76
CA LEU A 60 10.40 3.46 3.53
C LEU A 60 9.68 2.26 2.91
N GLY A 61 9.63 2.18 1.58
CA GLY A 61 9.09 1.04 0.83
C GLY A 61 9.78 -0.27 1.20
N MET A 62 11.11 -0.29 1.20
CA MET A 62 11.89 -1.46 1.63
C MET A 62 11.71 -1.79 3.12
N ARG A 63 11.56 -0.78 3.99
CA ARG A 63 11.31 -1.02 5.43
C ARG A 63 9.92 -1.63 5.66
N ILE A 64 8.89 -1.14 4.97
CA ILE A 64 7.54 -1.71 5.00
C ILE A 64 7.56 -3.13 4.43
N GLU A 65 8.25 -3.35 3.30
CA GLU A 65 8.39 -4.67 2.70
C GLU A 65 9.03 -5.67 3.67
N LYS A 66 10.11 -5.30 4.36
CA LYS A 66 10.73 -6.14 5.41
C LYS A 66 9.75 -6.44 6.55
N ALA A 67 8.97 -5.44 6.99
CA ALA A 67 7.96 -5.64 8.03
C ALA A 67 6.89 -6.65 7.57
N VAL A 68 6.37 -6.52 6.34
CA VAL A 68 5.36 -7.43 5.76
C VAL A 68 5.92 -8.84 5.54
N VAL A 69 7.15 -8.97 5.02
CA VAL A 69 7.79 -10.28 4.77
C VAL A 69 8.03 -11.05 6.07
N SER A 70 8.28 -10.33 7.18
CA SER A 70 8.46 -10.90 8.52
C SER A 70 7.16 -11.35 9.20
N LEU A 71 6.00 -11.10 8.60
CA LEU A 71 4.73 -11.64 9.08
C LEU A 71 4.64 -13.14 8.77
N GLY A 72 4.02 -13.88 9.69
CA GLY A 72 3.65 -15.28 9.45
C GLY A 72 2.52 -15.42 8.44
N LEU A 73 2.25 -16.67 8.02
CA LEU A 73 0.98 -17.00 7.38
C LEU A 73 -0.10 -17.16 8.48
N PRO A 74 -1.35 -16.73 8.22
CA PRO A 74 -1.89 -16.19 6.97
C PRO A 74 -1.68 -14.67 6.76
N HIS A 75 -1.22 -13.92 7.77
CA HIS A 75 -1.15 -12.46 7.79
C HIS A 75 -0.43 -11.87 6.56
N ARG A 76 0.76 -12.38 6.23
CA ARG A 76 1.53 -11.92 5.06
C ARG A 76 0.76 -12.05 3.76
N ALA A 77 0.15 -13.22 3.53
CA ALA A 77 -0.56 -13.51 2.30
C ALA A 77 -1.80 -12.62 2.16
N LEU A 78 -2.49 -12.36 3.27
CA LEU A 78 -3.65 -11.48 3.31
C LEU A 78 -3.27 -10.03 3.02
N VAL A 79 -2.20 -9.51 3.63
CA VAL A 79 -1.68 -8.15 3.37
C VAL A 79 -1.31 -7.97 1.89
N ILE A 80 -0.54 -8.90 1.31
CA ILE A 80 -0.16 -8.82 -0.11
C ILE A 80 -1.39 -8.88 -1.01
N ALA A 81 -2.33 -9.79 -0.73
CA ALA A 81 -3.54 -9.91 -1.54
C ALA A 81 -4.39 -8.63 -1.52
N VAL A 82 -4.55 -7.99 -0.36
CA VAL A 82 -5.37 -6.79 -0.21
C VAL A 82 -4.67 -5.55 -0.75
N PHE A 83 -3.42 -5.29 -0.34
CA PHE A 83 -2.76 -4.01 -0.62
C PHE A 83 -1.97 -3.99 -1.93
N VAL A 84 -1.41 -5.12 -2.39
CA VAL A 84 -0.62 -5.16 -3.63
C VAL A 84 -1.46 -5.65 -4.81
N LYS A 85 -2.27 -6.68 -4.57
CA LYS A 85 -3.12 -7.29 -5.62
C LYS A 85 -4.53 -6.70 -5.67
N MET A 86 -4.85 -5.76 -4.79
CA MET A 86 -6.14 -5.05 -4.74
C MET A 86 -7.35 -5.99 -4.64
N VAL A 87 -7.17 -7.16 -4.00
CA VAL A 87 -8.23 -8.14 -3.83
C VAL A 87 -9.07 -7.73 -2.60
N PRO A 88 -10.40 -7.63 -2.72
CA PRO A 88 -11.26 -7.34 -1.56
C PRO A 88 -11.01 -8.31 -0.40
N LEU A 89 -10.99 -7.78 0.83
CA LEU A 89 -10.60 -8.53 2.04
C LEU A 89 -11.30 -9.88 2.19
N GLU A 90 -12.61 -9.94 1.95
CA GLU A 90 -13.40 -11.17 2.09
C GLU A 90 -13.06 -12.21 1.00
N LEU A 91 -12.68 -11.76 -0.20
CA LEU A 91 -12.21 -12.65 -1.27
C LEU A 91 -10.77 -13.10 -1.00
N ALA A 92 -9.91 -12.20 -0.54
CA ALA A 92 -8.53 -12.51 -0.13
C ALA A 92 -8.53 -13.54 1.02
N GLY A 93 -9.38 -13.32 2.03
CA GLY A 93 -9.58 -14.22 3.17
C GLY A 93 -9.89 -15.65 2.76
N ARG A 94 -10.88 -15.80 1.86
CA ARG A 94 -11.24 -17.11 1.29
C ARG A 94 -10.07 -17.76 0.55
N ARG A 95 -9.32 -17.00 -0.26
CA ARG A 95 -8.16 -17.52 -1.01
C ARG A 95 -7.01 -17.99 -0.13
N VAL A 96 -6.81 -17.37 1.04
CA VAL A 96 -5.72 -17.71 1.97
C VAL A 96 -6.16 -18.61 3.12
N GLY A 97 -7.41 -19.07 3.14
CA GLY A 97 -7.95 -19.93 4.19
C GLY A 97 -8.14 -19.22 5.54
N ALA A 98 -8.28 -17.89 5.57
CA ALA A 98 -8.53 -17.14 6.79
C ALA A 98 -10.02 -17.20 7.17
N VAL A 99 -10.34 -17.92 8.26
CA VAL A 99 -11.71 -18.09 8.78
C VAL A 99 -12.33 -16.75 9.21
N ASN A 100 -11.53 -15.83 9.75
CA ASN A 100 -11.96 -14.47 10.09
C ASN A 100 -10.96 -13.45 9.51
N PRO A 101 -11.11 -13.05 8.24
CA PRO A 101 -10.11 -12.23 7.55
C PRO A 101 -9.98 -10.82 8.13
N ARG A 102 -11.04 -10.28 8.72
CA ARG A 102 -10.99 -8.97 9.40
C ARG A 102 -10.08 -9.01 10.61
N HIS A 103 -10.27 -9.99 11.48
CA HIS A 103 -9.42 -10.16 12.66
C HIS A 103 -7.97 -10.48 12.30
N VAL A 104 -7.75 -11.32 11.28
CA VAL A 104 -6.39 -11.60 10.77
C VAL A 104 -5.73 -10.33 10.22
N MET A 105 -6.47 -9.50 9.47
CA MET A 105 -5.95 -8.25 8.96
C MET A 105 -5.64 -7.26 10.10
N GLU A 106 -6.51 -7.15 11.10
CA GLU A 106 -6.29 -6.31 12.28
C GLU A 106 -5.00 -6.70 13.03
N GLN A 107 -4.79 -8.00 13.27
CA GLN A 107 -3.54 -8.49 13.86
C GLN A 107 -2.32 -8.20 12.97
N ALA A 108 -2.47 -8.29 11.65
CA ALA A 108 -1.38 -7.99 10.71
C ALA A 108 -1.02 -6.50 10.75
N LEU A 109 -2.03 -5.62 10.80
CA LEU A 109 -1.84 -4.17 10.90
C LEU A 109 -1.16 -3.78 12.21
N GLN A 110 -1.58 -4.35 13.33
CA GLN A 110 -0.91 -4.11 14.62
C GLN A 110 0.56 -4.56 14.58
N GLN A 111 0.81 -5.75 14.04
CA GLN A 111 2.16 -6.28 13.86
C GLN A 111 3.06 -5.41 12.97
N VAL A 112 2.49 -4.80 11.93
CA VAL A 112 3.21 -3.84 11.08
C VAL A 112 3.41 -2.52 11.82
N ALA A 113 2.40 -2.02 12.52
CA ALA A 113 2.47 -0.79 13.30
C ALA A 113 3.56 -0.84 14.38
N ASP A 114 3.70 -1.98 15.07
CA ASP A 114 4.72 -2.20 16.10
C ASP A 114 6.13 -2.19 15.48
N ARG A 115 6.31 -2.84 14.33
CA ARG A 115 7.60 -2.91 13.63
C ARG A 115 8.02 -1.58 13.01
N LEU A 116 7.05 -0.76 12.61
CA LEU A 116 7.29 0.56 12.01
C LEU A 116 7.24 1.68 13.06
N ALA A 117 7.07 1.35 14.35
CA ALA A 117 7.05 2.35 15.41
C ALA A 117 8.34 3.19 15.42
N GLY A 118 8.17 4.51 15.50
CA GLY A 118 9.30 5.46 15.49
C GLY A 118 9.83 5.81 14.11
N LEU A 119 9.28 5.24 13.02
CA LEU A 119 9.63 5.69 11.67
C LEU A 119 8.94 7.03 11.34
N PRO A 120 9.65 7.95 10.66
CA PRO A 120 9.03 9.18 10.18
C PRO A 120 8.03 8.89 9.07
N ASP A 121 6.93 9.65 9.04
CA ASP A 121 5.98 9.64 7.92
C ASP A 121 6.62 10.28 6.69
N GLN A 122 6.89 9.45 5.67
CA GLN A 122 7.54 9.85 4.42
C GLN A 122 6.69 9.51 3.18
N ARG A 123 5.35 9.49 3.34
CA ARG A 123 4.40 9.36 2.21
C ARG A 123 4.51 10.55 1.26
N ARG A 124 4.36 10.31 -0.05
CA ARG A 124 4.42 11.30 -1.13
C ARG A 124 3.22 11.17 -2.05
N THR A 125 2.73 12.29 -2.57
CA THR A 125 1.83 12.29 -3.73
C THR A 125 2.66 12.23 -5.03
N GLY A 126 2.05 11.73 -6.10
CA GLY A 126 2.73 11.51 -7.39
C GLY A 126 3.22 12.72 -8.17
N ASP A 127 3.31 13.91 -7.57
CA ASP A 127 3.94 15.08 -8.18
C ASP A 127 5.25 15.40 -7.46
N ARG A 128 6.31 15.59 -8.25
CA ARG A 128 7.63 15.99 -7.78
C ARG A 128 7.54 17.32 -7.01
N GLY A 129 7.37 17.29 -5.68
CA GLY A 129 7.59 18.48 -4.85
C GLY A 129 6.61 18.78 -3.71
N VAL A 130 5.59 17.97 -3.43
CA VAL A 130 4.62 18.34 -2.39
C VAL A 130 4.89 17.63 -1.06
N GLY A 131 4.91 18.43 0.01
CA GLY A 131 5.21 18.05 1.39
C GLY A 131 4.20 17.10 2.04
N ARG A 132 4.35 16.93 3.35
CA ARG A 132 3.66 15.94 4.18
C ARG A 132 2.16 15.82 3.84
N VAL A 133 1.75 14.62 3.43
CA VAL A 133 0.37 14.31 3.07
C VAL A 133 -0.41 13.93 4.33
N ARG A 134 -1.49 14.65 4.64
CA ARG A 134 -2.53 14.14 5.55
C ARG A 134 -3.49 13.31 4.72
N ILE A 135 -3.42 11.99 4.82
CA ILE A 135 -4.42 11.11 4.21
C ILE A 135 -5.73 11.33 4.96
N ALA A 136 -6.77 11.71 4.22
CA ALA A 136 -8.12 11.75 4.78
C ALA A 136 -8.48 10.33 5.24
N PRO A 137 -9.07 10.16 6.44
CA PRO A 137 -9.45 8.84 6.91
C PRO A 137 -10.33 8.17 5.85
N ALA A 138 -10.02 6.92 5.52
CA ALA A 138 -10.89 6.12 4.67
C ALA A 138 -12.29 6.05 5.33
N PRO A 139 -13.38 6.13 4.54
CA PRO A 139 -14.74 6.11 5.06
C PRO A 139 -15.09 4.81 5.78
#